data_AF-A0A1G7RJW7-F1
#
_entry.id   AF-A0A1G7RJW7-F1
#
_cell.length_a   1.000
_cell.length_b   1.000
_cell.length_c   1.000
_cell.angle_alpha   90.00
_cell.angle_beta   90.00
_cell.angle_gamma   90.00
#
_symmetry.space_group_name_H-M   'P 1'
#
loop_
_entity.id
_entity.type
_entity.pdbx_description
1 polymer ?
#
loop_
_entity_poly.entity_id
_entity_poly.type
_entity_poly.pdbx_seq_one_letter_code
_entity_poly.pdbx_strand_id
1 'polypeptide(L)'
;MTRVWKWNRPVTVREVLEDLQQERSIAYTTVMTVLDNLHQKGWVRREAEGRAYRYEAVSTRAAYAAALMNEAWSQSDNPAAALVAFFGMMSEEQRQALQDAVRIAQGPRTRESESPPSSETADSPPPDRSAPESAGERAGESPDERPGAGRPDGGR
;
A
#
# COMPACT_ATOMS: atom_id res chain seq x y z
N MET A 1 -16.33 -19.68 3.05
CA MET A 1 -15.90 -18.66 2.07
C MET A 1 -16.14 -19.07 0.62
N THR A 2 -15.74 -20.25 0.13
CA THR A 2 -15.83 -20.62 -1.30
C THR A 2 -17.16 -20.33 -1.98
N ARG A 3 -18.29 -20.67 -1.34
CA ARG A 3 -19.65 -20.42 -1.88
C ARG A 3 -19.98 -18.93 -1.95
N VAL A 4 -19.69 -18.20 -0.87
CA VAL A 4 -19.90 -16.75 -0.78
C VAL A 4 -19.10 -16.02 -1.86
N TRP A 5 -17.85 -16.42 -2.11
CA TRP A 5 -17.05 -15.88 -3.22
C TRP A 5 -17.57 -16.29 -4.60
N LYS A 6 -17.97 -17.56 -4.77
CA LYS A 6 -18.46 -18.06 -6.06
C LYS A 6 -19.74 -17.35 -6.49
N TRP A 7 -20.64 -17.08 -5.56
CA TRP A 7 -21.92 -16.44 -5.86
C TRP A 7 -21.82 -14.93 -5.99
N ASN A 8 -20.81 -14.29 -5.38
CA ASN A 8 -20.53 -12.86 -5.48
C ASN A 8 -21.78 -11.97 -5.28
N ARG A 9 -22.64 -12.37 -4.32
CA ARG A 9 -23.87 -11.69 -3.93
C ARG A 9 -24.17 -11.96 -2.45
N PRO A 10 -25.00 -11.12 -1.80
CA PRO A 10 -25.52 -11.42 -0.46
C PRO A 10 -26.27 -12.75 -0.39
N VAL A 11 -25.92 -13.59 0.58
CA VAL A 11 -26.47 -14.94 0.77
C VAL A 11 -26.94 -15.19 2.19
N THR A 12 -28.01 -15.97 2.33
CA THR A 12 -28.55 -16.38 3.62
C THR A 12 -27.89 -17.68 4.11
N VAL A 13 -28.01 -17.94 5.42
CA VAL A 13 -27.60 -19.23 6.02
C VAL A 13 -28.27 -20.41 5.31
N ARG A 14 -29.55 -20.24 4.94
CA ARG A 14 -30.34 -21.28 4.28
C ARG A 14 -29.83 -21.62 2.89
N GLU A 15 -29.54 -20.61 2.07
CA GLU A 15 -28.95 -20.84 0.73
C GLU A 15 -27.61 -21.56 0.82
N VAL A 16 -26.74 -21.15 1.75
CA VAL A 16 -25.44 -21.81 1.96
C VAL A 16 -25.62 -23.24 2.46
N LEU A 17 -26.58 -23.47 3.35
CA LEU A 17 -26.90 -24.81 3.85
C LEU A 17 -27.37 -25.73 2.72
N GLU A 18 -28.33 -25.28 1.91
CA GLU A 18 -28.92 -26.06 0.82
C GLU A 18 -27.86 -26.47 -0.23
N ASP A 19 -26.90 -25.60 -0.54
CA ASP A 19 -25.76 -25.94 -1.41
C ASP A 19 -24.81 -26.96 -0.76
N LEU A 20 -24.44 -26.76 0.51
CA LEU A 20 -23.52 -27.66 1.21
C LEU A 20 -24.12 -29.06 1.44
N GLN A 21 -25.44 -29.15 1.60
CA GLN A 21 -26.15 -30.41 1.79
C GLN A 21 -26.11 -31.32 0.57
N GLN A 22 -25.80 -30.79 -0.62
CA GLN A 22 -25.59 -31.60 -1.83
C GLN A 22 -24.33 -32.47 -1.75
N GLU A 23 -23.35 -32.06 -0.95
CA GLU A 23 -22.05 -32.75 -0.83
C GLU A 23 -21.90 -33.48 0.51
N ARG A 24 -22.57 -33.03 1.58
CA ARG A 24 -22.40 -33.59 2.93
C ARG A 24 -23.57 -33.29 3.85
N SER A 25 -23.79 -34.15 4.85
CA SER A 25 -24.71 -33.85 5.95
C SER A 25 -24.11 -32.77 6.85
N ILE A 26 -24.85 -31.67 7.05
CA ILE A 26 -24.45 -30.56 7.92
C ILE A 26 -25.69 -29.91 8.53
N ALA A 27 -25.59 -29.51 9.79
CA ALA A 27 -26.68 -28.86 10.51
C ALA A 27 -26.74 -27.36 10.21
N TYR A 28 -27.96 -26.79 10.25
CA TYR A 28 -28.21 -25.37 10.06
C TYR A 28 -27.38 -24.49 11.01
N THR A 29 -27.35 -24.85 12.30
CA THR A 29 -26.62 -24.09 13.33
C THR A 29 -25.12 -24.08 13.07
N THR A 30 -24.55 -25.14 12.49
CA THR A 30 -23.14 -25.15 12.09
C THR A 30 -22.87 -24.10 11.02
N VAL A 31 -23.71 -24.00 9.99
CA VAL A 31 -23.56 -22.99 8.93
C VAL A 31 -23.76 -21.59 9.51
N MET A 32 -24.76 -21.42 10.36
CA MET A 32 -25.03 -20.17 11.07
C MET A 32 -23.82 -19.70 11.88
N THR A 33 -23.27 -20.56 12.75
CA THR A 33 -22.11 -20.25 13.58
C THR A 33 -20.87 -19.97 12.74
N VAL A 34 -20.65 -20.71 11.64
CA VAL A 34 -19.51 -20.44 10.76
C VAL A 34 -19.64 -19.08 10.07
N LEU A 35 -20.83 -18.72 9.58
CA LEU A 35 -21.05 -17.40 8.97
C LEU A 35 -20.92 -16.27 9.99
N ASP A 36 -21.39 -16.47 11.22
CA ASP A 36 -21.23 -15.50 12.30
C ASP A 36 -19.74 -15.34 12.70
N ASN A 37 -18.99 -16.44 12.81
CA ASN A 37 -17.54 -16.38 13.05
C ASN A 37 -16.79 -15.66 11.93
N LEU A 38 -17.18 -15.86 10.66
CA LEU A 38 -16.61 -15.13 9.54
C LEU A 38 -16.95 -13.64 9.60
N HIS A 39 -18.15 -13.29 10.07
CA HIS A 39 -18.55 -11.91 10.26
C HIS A 39 -17.74 -11.25 11.39
N GLN A 40 -17.59 -11.92 12.53
CA GLN A 40 -16.77 -11.44 13.65
C GLN A 40 -15.30 -11.21 13.25
N LYS A 41 -14.78 -12.04 12.32
CA LYS A 41 -13.44 -11.85 11.74
C LYS A 41 -13.37 -10.74 10.68
N GLY A 42 -14.49 -10.12 10.32
CA GLY A 42 -14.58 -9.08 9.29
C GLY A 42 -14.51 -9.59 7.86
N TRP A 43 -14.63 -10.91 7.63
CA TRP A 43 -14.49 -11.51 6.29
C TRP A 43 -15.76 -11.43 5.47
N VAL A 44 -16.90 -11.35 6.16
CA VAL A 44 -18.21 -11.10 5.56
C VAL A 44 -18.88 -9.95 6.30
N ARG A 45 -19.58 -9.09 5.56
CA ARG A 45 -20.54 -8.15 6.15
C ARG A 45 -21.88 -8.87 6.34
N ARG A 46 -22.63 -8.46 7.35
CA ARG A 46 -23.96 -8.99 7.64
C ARG A 46 -24.97 -7.87 7.64
N GLU A 47 -26.06 -8.06 6.92
CA GLU A 47 -27.19 -7.12 6.89
C GLU A 47 -28.48 -7.85 7.32
N ALA A 48 -29.30 -7.18 8.11
CA ALA A 48 -30.58 -7.72 8.56
C ALA A 48 -31.60 -7.67 7.42
N GLU A 49 -32.31 -8.77 7.19
CA GLU A 49 -33.39 -8.87 6.22
C GLU A 49 -34.57 -9.58 6.88
N GLY A 50 -35.53 -8.80 7.39
CA GLY A 50 -36.66 -9.31 8.15
C GLY A 50 -36.22 -10.05 9.40
N ARG A 51 -36.42 -11.38 9.44
CA ARG A 51 -36.04 -12.26 10.56
C ARG A 51 -34.74 -13.03 10.31
N ALA A 52 -34.08 -12.78 9.19
CA ALA A 52 -32.85 -13.45 8.80
C ALA A 52 -31.72 -12.44 8.58
N TYR A 53 -30.53 -12.98 8.36
CA TYR A 53 -29.35 -12.22 7.99
C TYR A 53 -28.86 -12.64 6.62
N ARG A 54 -28.48 -11.64 5.80
CA ARG A 54 -27.70 -11.85 4.60
C ARG A 54 -26.22 -11.58 4.88
N TYR A 55 -25.36 -12.41 4.33
CA TYR A 55 -23.92 -12.32 4.43
C TYR A 55 -23.31 -12.08 3.06
N GLU A 56 -22.36 -11.17 2.96
CA GLU A 56 -21.65 -10.88 1.72
C GLU A 56 -20.15 -10.79 1.98
N ALA A 57 -19.33 -11.31 1.06
CA ALA A 57 -17.88 -11.24 1.19
C ALA A 57 -17.39 -9.79 1.14
N VAL A 58 -16.52 -9.42 2.08
CA VAL A 58 -15.89 -8.09 2.12
C VAL A 58 -14.73 -7.98 1.12
N SER A 59 -14.11 -9.11 0.77
CA SER A 59 -12.98 -9.17 -0.16
C SER A 59 -13.13 -10.31 -1.16
N THR A 60 -12.54 -10.14 -2.35
CA THR A 60 -12.43 -11.23 -3.33
C THR A 60 -11.49 -12.31 -2.82
N ARG A 61 -11.57 -13.52 -3.40
CA ARG A 61 -10.64 -14.62 -3.09
C ARG A 61 -9.18 -14.23 -3.36
N ALA A 62 -8.93 -13.50 -4.45
CA ALA A 62 -7.59 -13.03 -4.81
C ALA A 62 -7.07 -12.00 -3.80
N ALA A 63 -7.89 -11.01 -3.42
CA ALA A 63 -7.51 -10.02 -2.41
C ALA A 63 -7.24 -10.68 -1.05
N TYR A 64 -8.04 -11.67 -0.67
CA TYR A 64 -7.83 -12.44 0.56
C TYR A 64 -6.49 -13.22 0.53
N ALA A 65 -6.18 -13.89 -0.58
CA ALA A 65 -4.90 -14.59 -0.73
C ALA A 65 -3.71 -13.62 -0.68
N ALA A 66 -3.83 -12.44 -1.31
CA ALA A 66 -2.81 -11.40 -1.24
C ALA A 66 -2.59 -10.89 0.20
N ALA A 67 -3.68 -10.67 0.95
CA ALA A 67 -3.58 -10.28 2.36
C ALA A 67 -2.87 -11.35 3.21
N LEU A 68 -3.18 -12.64 3.01
CA LEU A 68 -2.46 -13.72 3.70
C LEU A 68 -0.97 -13.78 3.36
N MET A 69 -0.62 -13.59 2.09
CA MET A 69 0.80 -13.53 1.68
C MET A 69 1.51 -12.35 2.31
N ASN A 70 0.86 -11.19 2.40
CA ASN A 70 1.41 -10.00 3.04
C ASN A 70 1.58 -10.17 4.56
N GLU A 71 0.58 -10.75 5.24
CA GLU A 71 0.62 -11.02 6.68
C GLU A 71 1.75 -12.01 7.04
N ALA A 72 1.88 -13.10 6.28
CA ALA A 72 2.97 -14.05 6.46
C ALA A 72 4.34 -13.40 6.29
N TRP A 73 4.44 -12.42 5.39
CA TRP A 73 5.65 -11.64 5.19
C TRP A 73 5.90 -10.68 6.37
N SER A 74 4.90 -9.94 6.84
CA SER A 74 5.07 -8.99 7.96
C SER A 74 5.46 -9.66 9.28
N GLN A 75 5.14 -10.95 9.44
CA GLN A 75 5.54 -11.74 10.61
C GLN A 75 6.98 -12.26 10.54
N SER A 76 7.70 -12.07 9.42
CA SER A 76 9.07 -12.54 9.27
C SER A 76 10.07 -11.56 9.87
N ASP A 77 10.96 -12.06 10.73
CA ASP A 77 12.11 -11.30 11.26
C ASP A 77 13.16 -10.99 10.18
N ASN A 78 13.12 -11.69 9.04
CA ASN A 78 13.99 -11.44 7.89
C ASN A 78 13.21 -11.53 6.56
N PRO A 79 12.56 -10.42 6.15
CA PRO A 79 11.83 -10.28 4.89
C PRO A 79 12.58 -10.76 3.65
N ALA A 80 13.89 -10.49 3.55
CA ALA A 80 14.70 -10.83 2.39
C ALA A 80 14.95 -12.34 2.30
N ALA A 81 15.25 -12.99 3.42
CA ALA A 81 15.45 -14.44 3.46
C ALA A 81 14.14 -15.20 3.17
N ALA A 82 13.01 -14.71 3.69
CA ALA A 82 11.69 -15.28 3.41
C ALA A 82 11.37 -15.27 1.91
N LEU A 83 11.71 -14.18 1.21
CA LEU A 83 11.57 -14.12 -0.26
C LEU A 83 12.43 -15.17 -0.96
N VAL A 84 13.71 -15.30 -0.61
CA VAL A 84 14.59 -16.29 -1.24
C VAL A 84 14.05 -17.71 -1.05
N ALA A 85 13.60 -18.05 0.16
CA ALA A 85 12.97 -19.33 0.45
C ALA A 85 11.67 -19.51 -0.36
N PHE A 86 10.85 -18.47 -0.45
CA PHE A 86 9.60 -18.49 -1.22
C PHE A 86 9.85 -18.74 -2.71
N PHE A 87 10.80 -18.05 -3.33
CA PHE A 87 11.20 -18.29 -4.73
C PHE A 87 11.73 -19.72 -4.94
N GLY A 88 12.45 -20.27 -3.96
CA GLY A 88 12.93 -21.66 -4.00
C GLY A 88 11.82 -22.71 -3.94
N MET A 89 10.65 -22.38 -3.37
CA MET A 89 9.49 -23.27 -3.31
C MET A 89 8.56 -23.16 -4.53
N MET A 90 8.79 -22.20 -5.43
CA MET A 90 7.93 -21.99 -6.59
C MET A 90 8.27 -22.88 -7.77
N SER A 91 7.22 -23.38 -8.43
CA SER A 91 7.34 -23.97 -9.77
C SER A 91 7.76 -22.93 -10.81
N GLU A 92 8.19 -23.39 -11.99
CA GLU A 92 8.53 -22.50 -13.10
C GLU A 92 7.33 -21.66 -13.53
N GLU A 93 6.14 -22.27 -13.60
CA GLU A 93 4.90 -21.61 -13.98
C GLU A 93 4.52 -20.53 -12.95
N GLN A 94 4.72 -20.79 -11.66
CA GLN A 94 4.48 -19.81 -10.60
C GLN A 94 5.46 -18.63 -10.67
N ARG A 95 6.74 -18.90 -10.96
CA ARG A 95 7.74 -17.84 -11.16
C ARG A 95 7.42 -16.99 -12.38
N GLN A 96 7.00 -17.59 -13.49
CA GLN A 96 6.58 -16.87 -14.68
C GLN A 96 5.35 -16.00 -14.41
N ALA A 97 4.32 -16.56 -13.76
CA ALA A 97 3.12 -15.81 -13.40
C ALA A 97 3.44 -14.61 -12.47
N LEU A 98 4.37 -14.77 -11.53
CA LEU A 98 4.83 -13.68 -10.67
C LEU A 98 5.56 -12.60 -11.47
N GLN A 99 6.47 -12.97 -12.38
CA GLN A 99 7.17 -12.00 -13.25
C GLN A 99 6.18 -11.19 -14.09
N ASP A 100 5.19 -11.85 -14.67
CA ASP A 100 4.14 -11.18 -15.45
C ASP A 100 3.30 -10.25 -14.56
N ALA A 101 2.91 -10.70 -13.36
CA ALA A 101 2.20 -9.87 -12.39
C ALA A 101 3.00 -8.64 -11.96
N VAL A 102 4.31 -8.77 -11.72
CA VAL A 102 5.20 -7.65 -11.39
C VAL A 102 5.30 -6.67 -12.57
N ARG A 103 5.42 -7.16 -13.81
CA ARG A 103 5.43 -6.31 -15.01
C ARG A 103 4.13 -5.50 -15.14
N ILE A 104 2.99 -6.15 -14.93
CA ILE A 104 1.67 -5.51 -14.97
C ILE A 104 1.54 -4.48 -13.85
N ALA A 105 1.95 -4.82 -12.63
CA ALA A 105 1.87 -3.94 -11.46
C ALA A 105 2.81 -2.73 -11.55
N GLN A 106 3.94 -2.86 -12.24
CA GLN A 106 4.87 -1.75 -12.46
C GLN A 106 4.34 -0.75 -13.50
N GLY A 107 3.52 -1.16 -14.48
CA GLY A 107 3.01 -0.28 -15.54
C GLY A 107 4.12 0.48 -16.28
N PRO A 108 3.82 1.41 -17.20
CA PRO A 108 4.82 2.32 -17.73
C PRO A 108 5.16 3.34 -16.63
N ARG A 109 6.01 2.97 -15.66
CA ARG A 109 6.64 3.97 -14.79
C ARG A 109 7.48 4.89 -15.69
N THR A 110 6.95 6.07 -15.98
CA THR A 110 7.71 7.31 -15.93
C THR A 110 9.02 7.26 -16.73
N ARG A 111 8.94 7.37 -18.07
CA ARG A 111 10.03 7.91 -18.91
C ARG A 111 10.25 9.42 -18.65
N GLU A 112 10.07 9.87 -17.42
CA GLU A 112 10.28 11.26 -16.97
C GLU A 112 11.45 11.36 -15.98
N SER A 113 12.16 10.26 -15.71
CA SER A 113 13.48 10.30 -15.06
C SER A 113 14.65 10.27 -16.05
N GLU A 114 14.39 10.25 -17.36
CA GLU A 114 15.39 10.70 -18.34
C GLU A 114 15.42 12.22 -18.30
N SER A 115 16.30 12.74 -17.44
CA SER A 115 16.79 14.12 -17.58
C SER A 115 17.22 14.32 -19.04
N PRO A 116 16.80 15.41 -19.71
CA PRO A 116 17.29 15.66 -21.06
C PRO A 116 18.82 15.78 -21.01
N PRO A 117 19.54 15.37 -22.07
CA PRO A 117 20.97 15.57 -22.12
C PRO A 117 21.25 17.06 -22.01
N SER A 118 22.05 17.44 -21.02
CA SER A 118 22.71 18.74 -20.98
C SER A 118 23.57 18.87 -22.24
N SER A 119 22.99 19.41 -23.30
CA SER A 119 23.69 19.83 -24.50
C SER A 119 23.25 21.24 -24.85
N GLU A 120 23.83 22.20 -24.14
CA GLU A 120 24.04 23.56 -24.65
C GLU A 120 25.33 24.11 -24.03
N THR A 121 26.47 23.59 -24.50
CA THR A 121 27.70 24.38 -24.57
C THR A 121 27.53 25.33 -25.75
N ALA A 122 26.69 26.35 -25.60
CA ALA A 122 26.59 27.44 -26.55
C ALA A 122 27.64 28.48 -26.18
N ASP A 123 28.78 28.37 -26.87
CA ASP A 123 29.66 29.43 -27.32
C ASP A 123 29.25 30.85 -26.87
N SER A 124 29.97 31.40 -25.90
CA SER A 124 29.98 32.84 -25.63
C SER A 124 31.41 33.35 -25.90
N PRO A 125 31.61 34.33 -26.80
CA PRO A 125 32.93 34.87 -27.07
C PRO A 125 33.43 35.68 -25.86
N PRO A 126 34.77 35.80 -25.66
CA PRO A 126 35.30 36.54 -24.53
C PRO A 126 35.05 38.04 -24.72
N PRO A 127 34.64 38.80 -23.67
CA PRO A 127 34.66 40.25 -23.75
C PRO A 127 36.11 40.75 -23.68
N ASP A 128 36.36 41.67 -24.60
CA ASP A 128 37.62 42.36 -24.88
C ASP A 128 38.19 43.08 -23.64
N ARG A 129 39.51 43.03 -23.48
CA ARG A 129 40.24 43.71 -22.40
C ARG A 129 40.74 45.06 -22.90
N SER A 130 40.33 46.16 -22.27
CA SER A 130 41.05 47.45 -22.08
C SER A 130 40.09 48.44 -21.41
N ALA A 131 40.36 49.23 -20.36
CA ALA A 131 41.49 49.49 -19.47
C ALA A 131 40.93 50.37 -18.27
N PRO A 132 41.69 51.11 -17.44
CA PRO A 132 41.80 50.83 -16.00
C PRO A 132 41.36 51.96 -15.03
N GLU A 133 41.35 51.58 -13.73
CA GLU A 133 41.66 52.32 -12.48
C GLU A 133 41.09 53.73 -12.21
N SER A 134 40.38 53.88 -11.08
CA SER A 134 40.94 54.48 -9.84
C SER A 134 39.89 54.81 -8.75
N ALA A 135 40.24 54.44 -7.51
CA ALA A 135 40.08 55.14 -6.22
C ALA A 135 38.68 55.35 -5.57
N GLY A 136 38.65 55.15 -4.24
CA GLY A 136 37.65 55.74 -3.33
C GLY A 136 36.96 54.75 -2.39
N GLU A 137 37.62 54.16 -1.38
CA GLU A 137 37.74 54.70 0.00
C GLU A 137 36.60 54.24 0.95
N ARG A 138 36.95 54.21 2.24
CA ARG A 138 36.48 53.31 3.31
C ARG A 138 35.17 53.74 4.01
N ALA A 139 34.65 52.77 4.80
CA ALA A 139 34.27 52.89 6.23
C ALA A 139 32.77 52.78 6.60
N GLY A 140 32.54 52.16 7.76
CA GLY A 140 31.27 52.07 8.51
C GLY A 140 30.84 50.61 8.71
N GLU A 141 31.42 49.84 9.64
CA GLU A 141 31.21 49.89 11.10
C GLU A 141 29.73 49.83 11.51
N SER A 142 29.32 48.70 12.08
CA SER A 142 28.08 48.57 12.85
C SER A 142 28.31 47.52 13.94
N PRO A 143 28.40 47.92 15.21
CA PRO A 143 27.96 47.10 16.32
C PRO A 143 26.48 47.43 16.59
N ASP A 144 25.65 46.46 16.98
CA ASP A 144 25.37 46.29 18.40
C ASP A 144 24.31 45.21 18.69
N GLU A 145 24.58 44.56 19.83
CA GLU A 145 23.72 44.06 20.88
C GLU A 145 22.62 43.00 20.71
N ARG A 146 22.70 42.11 21.70
CA ARG A 146 21.91 40.92 22.02
C ARG A 146 20.64 41.28 22.82
N PRO A 147 19.73 40.30 23.03
CA PRO A 147 18.39 40.54 23.53
C PRO A 147 18.31 40.56 25.06
N GLY A 148 17.45 41.43 25.59
CA GLY A 148 16.83 41.32 26.92
C GLY A 148 15.42 41.92 26.84
N ALA A 149 14.43 41.64 27.67
CA ALA A 149 14.22 40.73 28.79
C ALA A 149 12.70 40.83 29.05
N GLY A 150 12.03 39.75 29.46
CA GLY A 150 10.60 39.81 29.81
C GLY A 150 10.12 38.52 30.45
N ARG A 151 9.69 38.65 31.71
CA ARG A 151 9.50 37.62 32.75
C ARG A 151 8.22 36.75 32.62
N PRO A 152 8.08 35.72 33.48
CA PRO A 152 6.98 34.75 33.49
C PRO A 152 5.84 35.14 34.44
N ASP A 153 4.66 34.56 34.22
CA ASP A 153 3.57 34.38 35.20
C ASP A 153 2.79 33.13 34.73
N GLY A 154 2.54 32.06 35.48
CA GLY A 154 2.21 32.00 36.90
C GLY A 154 0.69 31.82 37.04
N GLY A 155 0.17 30.60 36.85
CA GLY A 155 -1.26 30.35 36.93
C GLY A 155 -1.59 28.88 37.18
N ARG A 156 -2.06 28.62 38.39
CA ARG A 156 -2.45 27.36 39.04
C ARG A 156 -3.27 26.37 38.21
#